data_AF-A0A0Q1E499-F1
#
_entry.id   AF-A0A0Q1E499-F1
#
_cell.length_a   1.000
_cell.length_b   1.000
_cell.length_c   1.000
_cell.angle_alpha   90.00
_cell.angle_beta   90.00
_cell.angle_gamma   90.00
#
_symmetry.space_group_name_H-M   'P 1'
#
loop_
_entity.id
_entity.type
_entity.pdbx_description
1 polymer ?
#
loop_
_entity_poly.entity_id
_entity_poly.type
_entity_poly.pdbx_seq_one_letter_code
_entity_poly.pdbx_strand_id
1 'polypeptide(L)'
;MANERSTDQFVRDMLRDIGFTRPWEQSINDAPAYLYEAMEGASKGQGGGRGKPEFVVESGEFIVVIEDKPRADQIVKTTDDGAVDLEYPARQDFALNGAMHYAEIFAAKTGKKVFAIGVAGSETHNAIQVAFSAPQRAPKVLDKQIDTFTSFSPKAIDEFYRVAVLGELPQEEKSVREIRKVAAELHEGMRNYASLENEHKATLVSAILLALKYRPELVNDLTGEKRNGYRDGEKVYRAAQKYLESDEADLGPKQKIGIMFDRFKFIQRHVLLNAHNNDLGKTPL
;
A
#
# COMPACT_ATOMS: atom_id res chain seq x y z
N MET A 1 0.67 -33.94 14.50
CA MET A 1 1.26 -34.46 13.26
C MET A 1 0.94 -33.47 12.17
N ALA A 2 1.95 -33.03 11.42
CA ALA A 2 1.74 -32.15 10.28
C ALA A 2 0.89 -32.89 9.22
N ASN A 3 -0.19 -32.27 8.75
CA ASN A 3 -1.16 -32.86 7.84
C ASN A 3 -1.41 -31.87 6.71
N GLU A 4 -1.20 -32.30 5.47
CA GLU A 4 -1.39 -31.50 4.25
C GLU A 4 -2.80 -30.88 4.21
N ARG A 5 -3.84 -31.65 4.57
CA ARG A 5 -5.22 -31.14 4.64
C ARG A 5 -5.41 -29.98 5.63
N SER A 6 -4.61 -29.92 6.69
CA SER A 6 -4.68 -28.82 7.66
C SER A 6 -4.00 -27.56 7.15
N THR A 7 -2.92 -27.71 6.38
CA THR A 7 -2.24 -26.60 5.72
C THR A 7 -3.11 -26.04 4.60
N ASP A 8 -3.72 -26.91 3.78
CA ASP A 8 -4.68 -26.52 2.73
C ASP A 8 -5.81 -25.67 3.31
N GLN A 9 -6.37 -26.11 4.44
CA GLN A 9 -7.47 -25.40 5.09
C GLN A 9 -7.03 -24.04 5.64
N PHE A 10 -5.84 -23.97 6.23
CA PHE A 10 -5.24 -22.72 6.70
C PHE A 10 -5.03 -21.72 5.54
N VAL A 11 -4.48 -22.18 4.41
CA VAL A 11 -4.32 -21.34 3.21
C VAL A 11 -5.66 -20.85 2.67
N ARG A 12 -6.66 -21.75 2.62
CA ARG A 12 -8.01 -21.42 2.17
C ARG A 12 -8.68 -20.36 3.05
N ASP A 13 -8.47 -20.42 4.37
CA ASP A 13 -9.04 -19.44 5.29
C ASP A 13 -8.35 -18.07 5.17
N MET A 14 -7.02 -18.03 5.00
CA MET A 14 -6.32 -16.77 4.68
C MET A 14 -6.80 -16.13 3.37
N LEU A 15 -7.10 -16.94 2.34
CA LEU A 15 -7.66 -16.46 1.07
C LEU A 15 -9.09 -15.91 1.25
N ARG A 16 -9.92 -16.58 2.05
CA ARG A 16 -11.27 -16.13 2.37
C ARG A 16 -11.29 -14.80 3.10
N ASP A 17 -10.37 -14.61 4.06
CA ASP A 17 -10.26 -13.38 4.85
C ASP A 17 -9.98 -12.15 3.99
N ILE A 18 -9.34 -12.33 2.83
CA ILE A 18 -9.04 -11.25 1.88
C ILE A 18 -10.03 -11.17 0.70
N GLY A 19 -11.12 -11.95 0.75
CA GLY A 19 -12.23 -11.89 -0.21
C GLY A 19 -12.24 -12.97 -1.29
N PHE A 20 -11.26 -13.89 -1.32
CA PHE A 20 -11.25 -15.01 -2.27
C PHE A 20 -11.96 -16.23 -1.69
N THR A 21 -13.29 -16.20 -1.74
CA THR A 21 -14.12 -17.27 -1.14
C THR A 21 -14.10 -18.60 -1.90
N ARG A 22 -13.73 -18.56 -3.18
CA ARG A 22 -13.64 -19.71 -4.09
C ARG A 22 -12.36 -19.62 -4.93
N PRO A 23 -11.17 -19.88 -4.36
CA PRO A 23 -9.96 -20.01 -5.16
C PRO A 23 -10.08 -21.22 -6.09
N TRP A 24 -9.37 -21.20 -7.22
CA TRP A 24 -9.26 -22.38 -8.07
C TRP A 24 -8.22 -23.30 -7.49
N GLU A 25 -8.55 -24.58 -7.38
CA GLU A 25 -7.71 -25.54 -6.67
C GLU A 25 -7.33 -26.72 -7.57
N GLN A 26 -6.12 -27.24 -7.38
CA GLN A 26 -5.63 -28.47 -7.96
C GLN A 26 -5.70 -28.49 -9.51
N SER A 27 -6.76 -29.06 -10.08
CA SER A 27 -6.91 -29.18 -11.53
C SER A 27 -7.18 -27.85 -12.24
N ILE A 28 -7.67 -26.85 -11.50
CA ILE A 28 -8.07 -25.52 -11.99
C ILE A 28 -8.95 -25.56 -13.26
N ASN A 29 -9.73 -26.62 -13.45
CA ASN A 29 -10.57 -26.84 -14.63
C ASN A 29 -11.79 -25.90 -14.69
N ASP A 30 -12.15 -25.31 -13.55
CA ASP A 30 -13.16 -24.28 -13.38
C ASP A 30 -12.58 -22.85 -13.44
N ALA A 31 -11.27 -22.72 -13.66
CA ALA A 31 -10.62 -21.44 -13.93
C ALA A 31 -10.90 -20.95 -15.36
N PRO A 32 -10.75 -19.64 -15.64
CA PRO A 32 -10.72 -19.11 -16.99
C PRO A 32 -9.80 -19.91 -17.91
N ALA A 33 -10.24 -20.15 -19.14
CA ALA A 33 -9.56 -21.04 -20.10
C ALA A 33 -8.07 -20.74 -20.25
N TYR A 34 -7.69 -19.46 -20.27
CA TYR A 34 -6.29 -19.05 -20.43
C TYR A 34 -5.39 -19.46 -19.24
N LEU A 35 -5.93 -19.59 -18.01
CA LEU A 35 -5.19 -20.13 -16.86
C LEU A 35 -5.07 -21.65 -16.97
N TYR A 36 -6.17 -22.31 -17.29
CA TYR A 36 -6.22 -23.75 -17.44
C TYR A 36 -5.24 -24.22 -18.53
N GLU A 37 -5.29 -23.59 -19.71
CA GLU A 37 -4.41 -23.88 -20.87
C GLU A 37 -2.94 -23.58 -20.59
N ALA A 38 -2.63 -22.54 -19.79
CA ALA A 38 -1.26 -22.23 -19.40
C ALA A 38 -0.58 -23.41 -18.67
N MET A 39 -1.35 -24.22 -17.93
CA MET A 39 -0.82 -25.37 -17.19
C MET A 39 -0.48 -26.59 -18.06
N GLU A 40 -0.75 -26.58 -19.37
CA GLU A 40 -0.36 -27.71 -20.23
C GLU A 40 1.17 -27.92 -20.24
N GLY A 41 1.62 -29.13 -19.96
CA GLY A 41 3.05 -29.47 -19.80
C GLY A 41 3.72 -28.94 -18.52
N ALA A 42 2.96 -28.35 -17.59
CA ALA A 42 3.50 -27.68 -16.41
C ALA A 42 3.70 -28.59 -15.18
N SER A 43 3.64 -29.92 -15.30
CA SER A 43 3.77 -30.82 -14.13
C SER A 43 5.07 -30.59 -13.35
N LYS A 44 4.97 -30.54 -12.01
CA LYS A 44 6.11 -30.53 -11.08
C LYS A 44 6.86 -31.88 -11.05
N GLY A 45 6.20 -32.96 -11.44
CA GLY A 45 6.78 -34.31 -11.46
C GLY A 45 7.62 -34.58 -12.72
N GLN A 46 8.01 -35.84 -12.90
CA GLN A 46 8.78 -36.28 -14.07
C GLN A 46 7.91 -36.55 -15.31
N GLY A 47 6.59 -36.67 -15.14
CA GLY A 47 5.67 -37.17 -16.18
C GLY A 47 5.21 -36.17 -17.24
N GLY A 48 5.65 -34.90 -17.18
CA GLY A 48 5.38 -33.89 -18.21
C GLY A 48 3.89 -33.54 -18.45
N GLY A 49 2.98 -33.97 -17.57
CA GLY A 49 1.55 -33.70 -17.71
C GLY A 49 1.17 -32.26 -17.37
N ARG A 50 -0.14 -32.00 -17.29
CA ARG A 50 -0.67 -30.71 -16.87
C ARG A 50 -0.30 -30.38 -15.42
N GLY A 51 0.05 -29.12 -15.18
CA GLY A 51 0.28 -28.55 -13.86
C GLY A 51 -0.98 -28.59 -12.99
N LYS A 52 -0.76 -28.79 -11.69
CA LYS A 52 -1.80 -28.80 -10.68
C LYS A 52 -1.33 -27.96 -9.48
N PRO A 53 -1.41 -26.62 -9.57
CA PRO A 53 -1.16 -25.77 -8.42
C PRO A 53 -2.21 -26.01 -7.33
N GLU A 54 -1.83 -25.91 -6.07
CA GLU A 54 -2.78 -26.11 -4.98
C GLU A 54 -3.86 -25.03 -4.94
N PHE A 55 -3.47 -23.75 -5.07
CA PHE A 55 -4.41 -22.65 -5.18
C PHE A 55 -3.98 -21.63 -6.24
N VAL A 56 -4.96 -21.08 -6.95
CA VAL A 56 -4.79 -19.95 -7.87
C VAL A 56 -5.93 -18.95 -7.65
N VAL A 57 -5.58 -17.66 -7.62
CA VAL A 57 -6.54 -16.55 -7.65
C VAL A 57 -6.07 -15.46 -8.60
N GLU A 58 -7.00 -14.63 -9.06
CA GLU A 58 -6.68 -13.35 -9.71
C GLU A 58 -7.01 -12.18 -8.78
N SER A 59 -6.05 -11.29 -8.60
CA SER A 59 -6.20 -10.09 -7.78
C SER A 59 -5.72 -8.88 -8.57
N GLY A 60 -6.66 -8.01 -8.97
CA GLY A 60 -6.37 -6.95 -9.93
C GLY A 60 -5.86 -7.53 -11.26
N GLU A 61 -4.70 -7.08 -11.72
CA GLU A 61 -4.04 -7.58 -12.93
C GLU A 61 -3.10 -8.77 -12.68
N PHE A 62 -2.97 -9.21 -11.43
CA PHE A 62 -2.01 -10.23 -11.02
C PHE A 62 -2.65 -11.61 -10.92
N ILE A 63 -1.90 -12.62 -11.35
CA ILE A 63 -2.15 -14.01 -10.95
C ILE A 63 -1.41 -14.23 -9.63
N VAL A 64 -2.05 -14.89 -8.67
CA VAL A 64 -1.41 -15.37 -7.45
C VAL A 64 -1.53 -16.89 -7.46
N VAL A 65 -0.39 -17.58 -7.50
CA VAL A 65 -0.30 -19.03 -7.42
C VAL A 65 0.33 -19.43 -6.10
N ILE A 66 -0.28 -20.38 -5.41
CA ILE A 66 0.12 -20.79 -4.07
C ILE A 66 0.36 -22.29 -4.07
N GLU A 67 1.43 -22.65 -3.39
CA GLU A 67 1.80 -24.03 -3.05
C GLU A 67 2.11 -24.09 -1.58
N ASP A 68 1.74 -25.20 -0.96
CA ASP A 68 1.87 -25.43 0.46
C ASP A 68 2.58 -26.74 0.78
N LYS A 69 3.16 -26.81 1.98
CA LYS A 69 3.77 -28.02 2.51
C LYS A 69 3.46 -28.14 4.00
N PRO A 70 3.25 -29.36 4.52
CA PRO A 70 2.86 -29.54 5.91
C PRO A 70 3.97 -29.20 6.91
N ARG A 71 5.24 -29.23 6.50
CA ARG A 71 6.38 -28.97 7.41
C ARG A 71 7.03 -27.63 7.08
N ALA A 72 7.30 -26.83 8.12
CA ALA A 72 7.91 -25.51 7.99
C ALA A 72 9.31 -25.53 7.34
N ASP A 73 10.06 -26.63 7.46
CA ASP A 73 11.37 -26.79 6.82
C ASP A 73 11.30 -27.08 5.31
N GLN A 74 10.10 -27.22 4.76
CA GLN A 74 9.85 -27.39 3.33
C GLN A 74 9.46 -26.07 2.63
N ILE A 75 9.81 -24.92 3.21
CA ILE A 75 9.47 -23.61 2.63
C ILE A 75 10.19 -23.35 1.31
N VAL A 76 11.51 -23.52 1.27
CA VAL A 76 12.33 -23.29 0.07
C VAL A 76 13.59 -24.15 0.10
N LYS A 77 14.00 -24.65 -1.06
CA LYS A 77 15.34 -25.19 -1.29
C LYS A 77 16.09 -24.31 -2.28
N THR A 78 17.34 -24.00 -1.97
CA THR A 78 18.21 -23.20 -2.84
C THR A 78 19.31 -24.04 -3.46
N THR A 79 19.79 -23.59 -4.61
CA THR A 79 21.04 -24.05 -5.23
C THR A 79 22.26 -23.48 -4.49
N ASP A 80 23.46 -23.94 -4.84
CA ASP A 80 24.71 -23.51 -4.18
C ASP A 80 25.02 -22.01 -4.37
N ASP A 81 24.52 -21.40 -5.44
CA ASP A 81 24.60 -19.96 -5.72
C ASP A 81 23.47 -19.14 -5.08
N GLY A 82 22.58 -19.79 -4.31
CA GLY A 82 21.52 -19.15 -3.54
C GLY A 82 20.24 -18.84 -4.31
N ALA A 83 20.12 -19.29 -5.57
CA ALA A 83 18.86 -19.21 -6.32
C ALA A 83 17.87 -20.29 -5.86
N VAL A 84 16.58 -20.14 -6.16
CA VAL A 84 15.56 -21.16 -5.85
C VAL A 84 15.75 -22.34 -6.80
N ASP A 85 15.86 -23.55 -6.24
CA ASP A 85 16.08 -24.77 -7.00
C ASP A 85 14.78 -25.25 -7.69
N LEU A 86 14.65 -24.98 -9.00
CA LEU A 86 13.47 -25.37 -9.77
C LEU A 86 13.58 -26.78 -10.40
N GLU A 87 14.67 -27.51 -10.12
CA GLU A 87 14.83 -28.88 -10.60
C GLU A 87 14.01 -29.86 -9.77
N TYR A 88 13.70 -31.02 -10.37
CA TYR A 88 13.11 -32.12 -9.62
C TYR A 88 14.16 -32.75 -8.68
N PRO A 89 13.85 -33.07 -7.41
CA PRO A 89 12.52 -33.01 -6.78
C PRO A 89 12.23 -31.69 -6.03
N ALA A 90 13.13 -30.70 -6.04
CA ALA A 90 12.98 -29.47 -5.27
C ALA A 90 11.68 -28.70 -5.57
N ARG A 91 11.34 -28.51 -6.86
CA ARG A 91 10.06 -27.92 -7.27
C ARG A 91 8.81 -28.70 -6.85
N GLN A 92 8.95 -29.96 -6.45
CA GLN A 92 7.85 -30.78 -5.98
C GLN A 92 7.77 -30.76 -4.45
N ASP A 93 8.92 -30.85 -3.78
CA ASP A 93 8.99 -31.13 -2.36
C ASP A 93 9.02 -29.87 -1.48
N PHE A 94 9.25 -28.69 -2.08
CA PHE A 94 9.31 -27.39 -1.39
C PHE A 94 8.26 -26.41 -1.93
N ALA A 95 7.63 -25.68 -1.00
CA ALA A 95 6.46 -24.84 -1.28
C ALA A 95 6.77 -23.71 -2.27
N LEU A 96 7.75 -22.85 -1.97
CA LEU A 96 8.08 -21.72 -2.83
C LEU A 96 8.61 -22.19 -4.20
N ASN A 97 9.39 -23.27 -4.22
CA ASN A 97 9.95 -23.83 -5.46
C ASN A 97 8.83 -24.26 -6.41
N GLY A 98 7.81 -24.97 -5.90
CA GLY A 98 6.63 -25.35 -6.68
C GLY A 98 5.82 -24.15 -7.16
N ALA A 99 5.61 -23.15 -6.29
CA ALA A 99 4.89 -21.94 -6.65
C ALA A 99 5.61 -21.16 -7.76
N MET A 100 6.95 -21.04 -7.66
CA MET A 100 7.76 -20.35 -8.67
C MET A 100 7.77 -21.07 -10.01
N HIS A 101 7.86 -22.40 -10.02
CA HIS A 101 7.74 -23.20 -11.24
C HIS A 101 6.44 -22.87 -11.99
N TYR A 102 5.30 -22.81 -11.29
CA TYR A 102 4.05 -22.41 -11.93
C TYR A 102 3.99 -20.94 -12.30
N ALA A 103 4.52 -20.05 -11.47
CA ALA A 103 4.48 -18.61 -11.72
C ALA A 103 5.26 -18.21 -12.98
N GLU A 104 6.41 -18.85 -13.23
CA GLU A 104 7.16 -18.63 -14.47
C GLU A 104 6.38 -19.08 -15.70
N ILE A 105 5.71 -20.23 -15.63
CA ILE A 105 4.90 -20.75 -16.74
C ILE A 105 3.68 -19.85 -16.99
N PHE A 106 2.97 -19.43 -15.94
CA PHE A 106 1.88 -18.46 -16.06
C PHE A 106 2.37 -17.16 -16.70
N ALA A 107 3.48 -16.60 -16.21
CA ALA A 107 4.03 -15.37 -16.76
C ALA A 107 4.38 -15.53 -18.25
N ALA A 108 5.09 -16.61 -18.61
CA ALA A 108 5.52 -16.87 -19.98
C ALA A 108 4.35 -17.06 -20.96
N LYS A 109 3.30 -17.78 -20.55
CA LYS A 109 2.19 -18.12 -21.46
C LYS A 109 1.06 -17.09 -21.47
N THR A 110 0.83 -16.38 -20.37
CA THR A 110 -0.29 -15.43 -20.26
C THR A 110 0.13 -13.98 -20.46
N GLY A 111 1.43 -13.67 -20.35
CA GLY A 111 1.91 -12.30 -20.37
C GLY A 111 1.65 -11.52 -19.06
N LYS A 112 1.05 -12.16 -18.04
CA LYS A 112 0.69 -11.50 -16.78
C LYS A 112 1.82 -11.47 -15.77
N LYS A 113 1.70 -10.54 -14.82
CA LYS A 113 2.52 -10.49 -13.61
C LYS A 113 1.98 -11.54 -12.62
N VAL A 114 2.88 -12.31 -12.02
CA VAL A 114 2.50 -13.45 -11.19
C VAL A 114 3.23 -13.40 -9.85
N PHE A 115 2.49 -13.52 -8.76
CA PHE A 115 3.06 -13.79 -7.44
C PHE A 115 3.03 -15.29 -7.18
N ALA A 116 4.18 -15.85 -6.83
CA ALA A 116 4.34 -17.19 -6.30
C ALA A 116 4.37 -17.10 -4.77
N ILE A 117 3.50 -17.84 -4.08
CA ILE A 117 3.49 -17.90 -2.62
C ILE A 117 3.75 -19.34 -2.20
N GLY A 118 4.83 -19.56 -1.45
CA GLY A 118 5.08 -20.81 -0.74
C GLY A 118 4.59 -20.70 0.70
N VAL A 119 3.76 -21.63 1.15
CA VAL A 119 3.33 -21.74 2.55
C VAL A 119 3.84 -23.04 3.14
N ALA A 120 4.50 -23.01 4.29
CA ALA A 120 5.04 -24.23 4.89
C ALA A 120 4.70 -24.28 6.38
N GLY A 121 4.14 -25.41 6.85
CA GLY A 121 3.81 -25.61 8.26
C GLY A 121 2.31 -25.69 8.54
N SER A 122 1.90 -25.17 9.70
CA SER A 122 0.50 -25.14 10.17
C SER A 122 0.13 -23.75 10.65
N GLU A 123 -1.16 -23.50 10.88
CA GLU A 123 -1.67 -22.22 11.40
C GLU A 123 -0.84 -21.67 12.58
N THR A 124 -0.45 -22.53 13.54
CA THR A 124 0.33 -22.11 14.72
C THR A 124 1.82 -21.83 14.44
N HIS A 125 2.40 -22.48 13.44
CA HIS A 125 3.82 -22.42 13.11
C HIS A 125 3.95 -22.57 11.59
N ASN A 126 3.89 -21.45 10.89
CA ASN A 126 4.02 -21.38 9.44
C ASN A 126 5.18 -20.46 9.03
N ALA A 127 5.63 -20.66 7.79
CA ALA A 127 6.47 -19.74 7.06
C ALA A 127 5.79 -19.47 5.72
N ILE A 128 5.69 -18.18 5.35
CA ILE A 128 5.14 -17.77 4.06
C ILE A 128 6.20 -16.95 3.34
N GLN A 129 6.62 -17.44 2.19
CA GLN A 129 7.61 -16.77 1.35
C GLN A 129 6.99 -16.46 -0.01
N VAL A 130 7.37 -15.30 -0.55
CA VAL A 130 6.79 -14.78 -1.78
C VAL A 130 7.89 -14.57 -2.80
N ALA A 131 7.60 -14.93 -4.05
CA ALA A 131 8.37 -14.53 -5.20
C ALA A 131 7.47 -13.87 -6.25
N PHE A 132 8.09 -13.16 -7.17
CA PHE A 132 7.43 -12.45 -8.26
C PHE A 132 8.05 -12.84 -9.60
N SER A 133 7.20 -13.17 -10.57
CA SER A 133 7.57 -13.49 -11.95
C SER A 133 6.77 -12.62 -12.92
N ALA A 134 7.40 -12.23 -14.02
CA ALA A 134 6.75 -11.49 -15.11
C ALA A 134 7.46 -11.80 -16.44
N PRO A 135 6.80 -11.58 -17.58
CA PRO A 135 7.43 -11.79 -18.88
C PRO A 135 8.72 -10.99 -19.01
N GLN A 136 9.75 -11.62 -19.57
CA GLN A 136 11.04 -10.97 -19.88
C GLN A 136 11.77 -10.39 -18.66
N ARG A 137 11.40 -10.81 -17.44
CA ARG A 137 12.06 -10.40 -16.19
C ARG A 137 12.50 -11.64 -15.42
N ALA A 138 13.70 -11.60 -14.87
CA ALA A 138 14.15 -12.65 -13.96
C ALA A 138 13.24 -12.72 -12.73
N PRO A 139 12.85 -13.93 -12.27
CA PRO A 139 12.10 -14.10 -11.04
C PRO A 139 12.80 -13.44 -9.86
N LYS A 140 12.03 -12.85 -8.95
CA LYS A 140 12.53 -12.17 -7.75
C LYS A 140 11.88 -12.78 -6.51
N VAL A 141 12.66 -13.40 -5.64
CA VAL A 141 12.22 -13.72 -4.27
C VAL A 141 12.18 -12.42 -3.47
N LEU A 142 11.11 -12.19 -2.72
CA LEU A 142 10.99 -11.01 -1.85
C LEU A 142 11.76 -11.25 -0.56
N ASP A 143 12.46 -10.21 -0.09
CA ASP A 143 13.42 -10.33 1.02
C ASP A 143 12.77 -10.67 2.37
N LYS A 144 11.48 -10.38 2.51
CA LYS A 144 10.73 -10.59 3.76
C LYS A 144 9.65 -11.63 3.58
N GLN A 145 9.60 -12.54 4.55
CA GLN A 145 8.42 -13.36 4.77
C GLN A 145 7.25 -12.48 5.22
N ILE A 146 6.05 -12.99 5.01
CA ILE A 146 4.80 -12.34 5.44
C ILE A 146 4.07 -13.27 6.40
N ASP A 147 3.15 -12.72 7.19
CA ASP A 147 2.36 -13.49 8.14
C ASP A 147 0.92 -13.73 7.64
N THR A 148 0.44 -12.91 6.70
CA THR A 148 -0.95 -12.94 6.21
C THR A 148 -1.01 -12.58 4.73
N PHE A 149 -2.13 -12.91 4.07
CA PHE A 149 -2.34 -12.56 2.65
C PHE A 149 -2.96 -11.17 2.43
N THR A 150 -3.10 -10.34 3.47
CA THR A 150 -3.75 -9.00 3.39
C THR A 150 -3.23 -8.15 2.22
N SER A 151 -1.92 -8.21 1.96
CA SER A 151 -1.26 -7.50 0.85
C SER A 151 -1.66 -7.99 -0.54
N PHE A 152 -2.25 -9.17 -0.69
CA PHE A 152 -2.74 -9.73 -1.96
C PHE A 152 -4.23 -9.49 -2.18
N SER A 153 -4.93 -8.82 -1.26
CA SER A 153 -6.31 -8.42 -1.49
C SER A 153 -6.41 -7.49 -2.72
N PRO A 154 -7.56 -7.47 -3.42
CA PRO A 154 -7.74 -6.60 -4.59
C PRO A 154 -7.51 -5.10 -4.32
N LYS A 155 -7.59 -4.67 -3.06
CA LYS A 155 -7.38 -3.27 -2.65
C LYS A 155 -5.91 -2.95 -2.33
N ALA A 156 -5.08 -3.95 -2.03
CA ALA A 156 -3.72 -3.75 -1.51
C ALA A 156 -2.62 -4.19 -2.50
N ILE A 157 -2.93 -5.11 -3.42
CA ILE A 157 -1.92 -5.78 -4.24
C ILE A 157 -1.13 -4.84 -5.16
N ASP A 158 -1.75 -3.78 -5.67
CA ASP A 158 -1.08 -2.77 -6.51
C ASP A 158 -0.01 -1.99 -5.72
N GLU A 159 -0.32 -1.61 -4.47
CA GLU A 159 0.63 -0.95 -3.60
C GLU A 159 1.75 -1.91 -3.19
N PHE A 160 1.39 -3.14 -2.81
CA PHE A 160 2.36 -4.17 -2.48
C PHE A 160 3.34 -4.42 -3.63
N TYR A 161 2.84 -4.52 -4.87
CA TYR A 161 3.68 -4.65 -6.06
C TYR A 161 4.65 -3.46 -6.21
N ARG A 162 4.16 -2.22 -6.15
CA ARG A 162 5.03 -1.03 -6.29
C ARG A 162 6.11 -0.98 -5.20
N VAL A 163 5.75 -1.27 -3.96
CA VAL A 163 6.70 -1.18 -2.84
C VAL A 163 7.67 -2.38 -2.85
N ALA A 164 7.16 -3.60 -2.80
CA ALA A 164 7.98 -4.80 -2.61
C ALA A 164 8.73 -5.24 -3.89
N VAL A 165 8.13 -5.02 -5.07
CA VAL A 165 8.72 -5.46 -6.35
C VAL A 165 9.47 -4.33 -7.05
N LEU A 166 8.88 -3.13 -7.12
CA LEU A 166 9.49 -1.98 -7.81
C LEU A 166 10.37 -1.12 -6.90
N GLY A 167 10.30 -1.28 -5.57
CA GLY A 167 11.10 -0.50 -4.62
C GLY A 167 10.62 0.94 -4.47
N GLU A 168 9.38 1.23 -4.84
CA GLU A 168 8.79 2.55 -4.64
C GLU A 168 8.50 2.82 -3.16
N LEU A 169 8.37 4.11 -2.82
CA LEU A 169 7.91 4.50 -1.49
C LEU A 169 6.41 4.18 -1.32
N PRO A 170 5.98 3.80 -0.11
CA PRO A 170 4.56 3.69 0.24
C PRO A 170 3.80 4.98 -0.06
N GLN A 171 2.50 4.90 -0.36
CA GLN A 171 1.68 6.07 -0.68
C GLN A 171 1.61 7.07 0.46
N GLU A 172 1.56 6.58 1.70
CA GLU A 172 1.60 7.43 2.89
C GLU A 172 2.88 8.26 2.95
N GLU A 173 4.05 7.64 2.71
CA GLU A 173 5.32 8.36 2.69
C GLU A 173 5.40 9.37 1.54
N LYS A 174 4.89 9.02 0.35
CA LYS A 174 4.81 9.95 -0.78
C LYS A 174 3.95 11.16 -0.40
N SER A 175 2.78 10.93 0.18
CA SER A 175 1.85 11.98 0.63
C SER A 175 2.48 12.87 1.71
N VAL A 176 3.17 12.29 2.69
CA VAL A 176 3.88 13.05 3.74
C VAL A 176 4.99 13.91 3.14
N ARG A 177 5.75 13.40 2.17
CA ARG A 177 6.79 14.18 1.48
C ARG A 177 6.21 15.34 0.68
N GLU A 178 5.11 15.13 -0.01
CA GLU A 178 4.41 16.20 -0.73
C GLU A 178 3.87 17.27 0.22
N ILE A 179 3.23 16.87 1.32
CA ILE A 179 2.77 17.81 2.36
C ILE A 179 3.94 18.62 2.92
N ARG A 180 5.08 17.99 3.20
CA ARG A 180 6.29 18.68 3.69
C ARG A 180 6.85 19.66 2.68
N LYS A 181 6.86 19.29 1.40
CA LYS A 181 7.32 20.17 0.31
C LYS A 181 6.43 21.41 0.22
N VAL A 182 5.12 21.22 0.18
CA VAL A 182 4.14 22.32 0.15
C VAL A 182 4.27 23.20 1.40
N ALA A 183 4.44 22.61 2.58
CA ALA A 183 4.64 23.35 3.82
C ALA A 183 5.93 24.19 3.81
N ALA A 184 7.00 23.71 3.18
CA ALA A 184 8.26 24.45 3.04
C ALA A 184 8.10 25.65 2.09
N GLU A 185 7.44 25.47 0.94
CA GLU A 185 7.14 26.57 0.00
C GLU A 185 6.27 27.64 0.66
N LEU A 186 5.26 27.23 1.43
CA LEU A 186 4.42 28.13 2.21
C LEU A 186 5.25 28.90 3.27
N HIS A 187 6.15 28.22 3.99
CA HIS A 187 7.04 28.86 4.96
C HIS A 187 7.92 29.96 4.33
N GLU A 188 8.46 29.73 3.13
CA GLU A 188 9.26 30.72 2.41
C GLU A 188 8.43 31.93 1.98
N GLY A 189 7.23 31.71 1.43
CA GLY A 189 6.29 32.79 1.11
C GLY A 189 5.98 33.65 2.34
N MET A 190 5.65 33.03 3.47
CA MET A 190 5.31 33.78 4.69
C MET A 190 6.50 34.55 5.27
N ARG A 191 7.73 34.04 5.12
CA ARG A 191 8.95 34.77 5.49
C ARG A 191 9.07 36.06 4.68
N ASN A 192 8.80 35.99 3.39
CA ASN A 192 9.01 37.10 2.47
C ASN A 192 7.88 38.15 2.55
N TYR A 193 6.64 37.73 2.85
CA TYR A 193 5.46 38.60 2.66
C TYR A 193 4.68 38.93 3.94
N ALA A 194 4.88 38.19 5.04
CA ALA A 194 4.11 38.37 6.27
C ALA A 194 4.95 38.78 7.49
N SER A 195 6.29 38.77 7.38
CA SER A 195 7.24 39.16 8.44
C SER A 195 6.92 38.56 9.82
N LEU A 196 6.46 37.31 9.84
CA LEU A 196 6.08 36.60 11.07
C LEU A 196 7.31 36.21 11.91
N GLU A 197 7.13 36.18 13.24
CA GLU A 197 8.07 35.52 14.17
C GLU A 197 8.08 34.00 13.93
N ASN A 198 9.22 33.33 14.20
CA ASN A 198 9.40 31.92 13.86
C ASN A 198 8.37 30.98 14.52
N GLU A 199 7.93 31.26 15.75
CA GLU A 199 6.94 30.44 16.47
C GLU A 199 5.53 30.51 15.84
N HIS A 200 5.17 31.65 15.24
CA HIS A 200 3.88 31.84 14.59
C HIS A 200 3.83 31.24 13.19
N LYS A 201 4.97 30.98 12.53
CA LYS A 201 5.01 30.37 11.19
C LYS A 201 4.52 28.93 11.17
N ALA A 202 5.10 28.08 12.02
CA ALA A 202 4.69 26.67 12.10
C ALA A 202 3.22 26.54 12.50
N THR A 203 2.77 27.42 13.39
CA THR A 203 1.38 27.51 13.85
C THR A 203 0.43 27.90 12.70
N LEU A 204 0.82 28.87 11.87
CA LEU A 204 0.04 29.28 10.68
C LEU A 204 -0.03 28.17 9.62
N VAL A 205 1.10 27.53 9.28
CA VAL A 205 1.08 26.38 8.35
C VAL A 205 0.16 25.28 8.85
N SER A 206 0.25 24.94 10.13
CA SER A 206 -0.63 23.94 10.73
C SER A 206 -2.09 24.32 10.54
N ALA A 207 -2.46 25.58 10.81
CA ALA A 207 -3.82 26.06 10.59
C ALA A 207 -4.24 25.97 9.11
N ILE A 208 -3.40 26.37 8.17
CA ILE A 208 -3.71 26.32 6.72
C ILE A 208 -3.89 24.87 6.25
N LEU A 209 -3.02 23.95 6.66
CA LEU A 209 -3.14 22.54 6.27
C LEU A 209 -4.42 21.90 6.82
N LEU A 210 -4.78 22.19 8.08
CA LEU A 210 -6.03 21.72 8.67
C LEU A 210 -7.25 22.35 7.98
N ALA A 211 -7.16 23.64 7.64
CA ALA A 211 -8.20 24.34 6.91
C ALA A 211 -8.45 23.73 5.52
N LEU A 212 -7.38 23.42 4.78
CA LEU A 212 -7.47 22.79 3.46
C LEU A 212 -7.93 21.34 3.53
N LYS A 213 -7.62 20.61 4.60
CA LYS A 213 -8.13 19.26 4.80
C LYS A 213 -9.66 19.25 4.94
N TYR A 214 -10.22 20.24 5.63
CA TYR A 214 -11.67 20.40 5.74
C TYR A 214 -12.32 21.07 4.52
N ARG A 215 -11.61 22.01 3.90
CA ARG A 215 -12.12 22.83 2.79
C ARG A 215 -11.05 23.00 1.71
N PRO A 216 -10.84 22.01 0.81
CA PRO A 216 -9.79 22.07 -0.21
C PRO A 216 -9.91 23.27 -1.15
N GLU A 217 -11.13 23.73 -1.43
CA GLU A 217 -11.42 24.86 -2.30
C GLU A 217 -11.20 26.24 -1.63
N LEU A 218 -10.80 26.26 -0.34
CA LEU A 218 -10.56 27.49 0.41
C LEU A 218 -9.59 28.44 -0.29
N VAL A 219 -8.58 27.91 -0.99
CA VAL A 219 -7.58 28.71 -1.73
C VAL A 219 -8.23 29.70 -2.70
N ASN A 220 -9.36 29.32 -3.31
CA ASN A 220 -10.08 30.15 -4.27
C ASN A 220 -10.86 31.30 -3.60
N ASP A 221 -11.02 31.23 -2.27
CA ASP A 221 -11.77 32.17 -1.44
C ASP A 221 -10.85 33.11 -0.63
N LEU A 222 -9.52 32.95 -0.74
CA LEU A 222 -8.53 33.84 -0.10
C LEU A 222 -8.24 35.07 -0.97
N THR A 223 -9.23 35.96 -1.04
CA THR A 223 -9.24 37.12 -1.96
C THR A 223 -8.81 38.44 -1.32
N GLY A 224 -8.47 38.44 -0.03
CA GLY A 224 -8.17 39.66 0.73
C GLY A 224 -9.39 40.51 1.07
N GLU A 225 -10.54 39.86 1.28
CA GLU A 225 -11.76 40.56 1.68
C GLU A 225 -11.56 41.26 3.03
N LYS A 226 -11.92 42.54 3.14
CA LYS A 226 -11.71 43.35 4.36
C LYS A 226 -12.89 43.31 5.32
N ARG A 227 -14.03 42.76 4.89
CA ARG A 227 -15.26 42.67 5.67
C ARG A 227 -15.06 41.80 6.90
N ASN A 228 -15.51 42.29 8.05
CA ASN A 228 -15.38 41.57 9.32
C ASN A 228 -16.15 40.24 9.26
N GLY A 229 -15.52 39.15 9.71
CA GLY A 229 -16.03 37.78 9.59
C GLY A 229 -15.71 37.07 8.27
N TYR A 230 -15.07 37.75 7.31
CA TYR A 230 -14.78 37.24 5.96
C TYR A 230 -13.33 37.49 5.55
N ARG A 231 -12.46 37.93 6.46
CA ARG A 231 -11.04 38.07 6.14
C ARG A 231 -10.42 36.69 5.93
N ASP A 232 -9.39 36.63 5.10
CA ASP A 232 -8.73 35.37 4.76
C ASP A 232 -8.25 34.60 5.99
N GLY A 233 -7.71 35.29 7.00
CA GLY A 233 -7.33 34.68 8.26
C GLY A 233 -8.50 34.16 9.10
N GLU A 234 -9.68 34.76 8.98
CA GLU A 234 -10.91 34.24 9.59
C GLU A 234 -11.44 33.02 8.84
N LYS A 235 -11.35 33.02 7.50
CA LYS A 235 -11.71 31.88 6.66
C LYS A 235 -10.83 30.66 6.97
N VAL A 236 -9.50 30.86 7.03
CA VAL A 236 -8.52 29.84 7.43
C VAL A 236 -8.81 29.35 8.85
N TYR A 237 -8.94 30.26 9.82
CA TYR A 237 -9.20 29.89 11.22
C TYR A 237 -10.48 29.04 11.35
N ARG A 238 -11.57 29.45 10.70
CA ARG A 238 -12.86 28.76 10.78
C ARG A 238 -12.83 27.38 10.13
N ALA A 239 -12.15 27.23 8.99
CA ALA A 239 -12.01 25.94 8.33
C ALA A 239 -11.13 24.99 9.17
N ALA A 240 -10.01 25.49 9.72
CA ALA A 240 -9.18 24.72 10.64
C ALA A 240 -9.96 24.30 11.89
N GLN A 241 -10.80 25.21 12.43
CA GLN A 241 -11.67 24.92 13.56
C GLN A 241 -12.62 23.76 13.26
N LYS A 242 -13.32 23.84 12.13
CA LYS A 242 -14.27 22.81 11.72
C LYS A 242 -13.60 21.47 11.45
N TYR A 243 -12.37 21.44 10.91
CA TYR A 243 -11.61 20.20 10.78
C TYR A 243 -11.41 19.54 12.14
N LEU A 244 -10.90 20.30 13.11
CA LEU A 244 -10.53 19.81 14.43
C LEU A 244 -11.74 19.40 15.30
N GLU A 245 -12.92 19.96 15.02
CA GLU A 245 -14.19 19.58 15.65
C GLU A 245 -14.88 18.40 14.94
N SER A 246 -14.39 17.99 13.76
CA SER A 246 -14.97 16.88 13.00
C SER A 246 -14.53 15.51 13.51
N ASP A 247 -15.31 14.49 13.19
CA ASP A 247 -15.00 13.10 13.52
C ASP A 247 -13.75 12.57 12.78
N GLU A 248 -13.26 13.28 11.76
CA GLU A 248 -12.03 12.96 11.01
C GLU A 248 -10.74 13.39 11.72
N ALA A 249 -10.84 14.23 12.75
CA ALA A 249 -9.71 14.67 13.54
C ALA A 249 -9.48 13.68 14.69
N ASP A 250 -8.62 12.68 14.46
CA ASP A 250 -8.17 11.75 15.50
C ASP A 250 -7.17 12.42 16.47
N LEU A 251 -7.64 13.42 17.21
CA LEU A 251 -6.81 14.33 18.00
C LEU A 251 -7.20 14.32 19.48
N GLY A 252 -7.14 13.15 20.11
CA GLY A 252 -7.11 13.01 21.58
C GLY A 252 -8.18 13.82 22.35
N PRO A 253 -7.93 14.19 23.62
CA PRO A 253 -8.94 14.87 24.45
C PRO A 253 -9.30 16.28 23.95
N LYS A 254 -10.58 16.66 24.01
CA LYS A 254 -11.10 17.99 23.60
C LYS A 254 -10.34 19.19 24.21
N GLN A 255 -9.76 19.03 25.39
CA GLN A 255 -8.93 20.06 26.03
C GLN A 255 -7.64 20.38 25.23
N LYS A 256 -7.02 19.39 24.60
CA LYS A 256 -5.83 19.59 23.74
C LYS A 256 -6.19 20.35 22.46
N ILE A 257 -7.39 20.08 21.91
CA ILE A 257 -7.94 20.77 20.75
C ILE A 257 -8.16 22.26 21.07
N GLY A 258 -8.72 22.58 22.24
CA GLY A 258 -8.91 23.96 22.69
C GLY A 258 -7.62 24.78 22.79
N ILE A 259 -6.55 24.19 23.35
CA ILE A 259 -5.23 24.85 23.44
C ILE A 259 -4.66 25.12 22.03
N MET A 260 -4.91 24.23 21.07
CA MET A 260 -4.47 24.42 19.70
C MET A 260 -5.24 25.54 18.99
N PHE A 261 -6.56 25.68 19.24
CA PHE A 261 -7.36 26.80 18.72
C PHE A 261 -6.86 28.15 19.22
N ASP A 262 -6.53 28.26 20.50
CA ASP A 262 -6.05 29.51 21.06
C ASP A 262 -4.77 29.98 20.37
N ARG A 263 -3.90 29.04 19.96
CA ARG A 263 -2.70 29.35 19.18
C ARG A 263 -3.01 29.84 17.76
N PHE A 264 -4.16 29.52 17.17
CA PHE A 264 -4.52 29.97 15.82
C PHE A 264 -5.18 31.35 15.78
N LYS A 265 -5.62 31.90 16.91
CA LYS A 265 -6.38 33.18 16.96
C LYS A 265 -5.62 34.38 16.38
N PHE A 266 -4.28 34.38 16.43
CA PHE A 266 -3.50 35.49 15.88
C PHE A 266 -3.72 35.65 14.36
N ILE A 267 -3.99 34.56 13.65
CA ILE A 267 -4.16 34.53 12.19
C ILE A 267 -5.30 35.46 11.76
N GLN A 268 -6.38 35.53 12.55
CA GLN A 268 -7.54 36.39 12.29
C GLN A 268 -7.24 37.89 12.40
N ARG A 269 -6.24 38.24 13.21
CA ARG A 269 -5.94 39.64 13.59
C ARG A 269 -4.65 40.17 12.99
N HIS A 270 -3.79 39.30 12.45
CA HIS A 270 -2.50 39.69 11.92
C HIS A 270 -2.67 40.56 10.67
N VAL A 271 -2.26 41.82 10.75
CA VAL A 271 -2.53 42.82 9.71
C VAL A 271 -1.96 42.39 8.36
N LEU A 272 -0.68 41.97 8.31
CA LEU A 272 -0.03 41.61 7.06
C LEU A 272 -0.61 40.35 6.42
N LEU A 273 -1.12 39.39 7.21
CA LEU A 273 -1.70 38.16 6.66
C LEU A 273 -3.06 38.42 6.00
N ASN A 274 -3.78 39.44 6.48
CA ASN A 274 -5.12 39.78 6.02
C ASN A 274 -5.13 41.00 5.09
N ALA A 275 -3.95 41.55 4.79
CA ALA A 275 -3.80 42.68 3.89
C ALA A 275 -3.39 42.20 2.51
N HIS A 276 -3.93 42.86 1.48
CA HIS A 276 -3.49 42.66 0.12
C HIS A 276 -2.02 43.09 -0.01
N ASN A 277 -1.19 42.21 -0.57
CA ASN A 277 0.21 42.46 -0.86
C ASN A 277 0.37 42.70 -2.37
N ASN A 278 0.93 43.86 -2.73
CA ASN A 278 1.05 44.30 -4.12
C ASN A 278 1.98 43.41 -4.96
N ASP A 279 3.04 42.86 -4.36
CA ASP A 279 4.00 42.00 -5.04
C ASP A 279 3.41 40.61 -5.33
N LEU A 280 2.52 40.13 -4.46
CA LEU A 280 1.79 38.87 -4.62
C LEU A 280 0.51 39.00 -5.45
N GLY A 281 -0.07 40.19 -5.53
CA GLY A 281 -1.39 40.43 -6.14
C GLY A 281 -2.57 39.89 -5.31
N LYS A 282 -2.32 39.36 -4.10
CA LYS A 282 -3.31 38.81 -3.16
C LYS A 282 -2.80 38.91 -1.70
N THR A 283 -3.51 38.33 -0.73
CA THR A 283 -2.98 38.24 0.63
C THR A 283 -1.83 37.23 0.72
N PRO A 284 -0.98 37.30 1.75
CA PRO A 284 0.04 36.28 2.01
C PRO A 284 -0.49 34.89 2.40
N LEU A 285 -1.81 34.71 2.53
CA LEU A 285 -2.46 33.45 2.86
C LEU A 285 -2.81 32.60 1.62
#